data_AF-A0A1Y1XJ19-F1
#
_entry.id   AF-A0A1Y1XJ19-F1
#
_cell.length_a   1.000
_cell.length_b   1.000
_cell.length_c   1.000
_cell.angle_alpha   90.00
_cell.angle_beta   90.00
_cell.angle_gamma   90.00
#
_symmetry.space_group_name_H-M   'P 1'
#
loop_
_entity.id
_entity.type
_entity.pdbx_description
1 polymer ?
#
loop_
_entity_poly.entity_id
_entity_poly.type
_entity_poly.pdbx_seq_one_letter_code
_entity_poly.pdbx_strand_id
1 'polypeptide(L)'
;MLAQSVNSNRLAKSEGAHLGQRRVKLITGEFHTTHEILSHRHTLAPLLFNDQESSDFLLRLFDAKETREIWVHDFLLVNQSQLFACVFRKCEKQSNNCTNNNSICSKIPISMSFEGKEVRCVELNVPCITTFVNLLKWLYDHNDKAWMDTFTRENFQNVLENIAYLRLGMEAYDVCAEFYETF
;
A
#
# COMPACT_ATOMS: atom_id res chain seq x y z
N MET A 1 -16.87 -44.43 -41.76
CA MET A 1 -17.59 -43.15 -41.72
C MET A 1 -18.24 -43.04 -40.35
N LEU A 2 -17.99 -42.09 -39.45
CA LEU A 2 -17.16 -40.89 -39.38
C LEU A 2 -16.82 -40.71 -37.89
N ALA A 3 -15.58 -40.33 -37.60
CA ALA A 3 -15.03 -40.17 -36.26
C ALA A 3 -15.37 -38.80 -35.64
N GLN A 4 -15.51 -38.81 -34.32
CA GLN A 4 -15.13 -37.79 -33.32
C GLN A 4 -15.11 -36.31 -33.75
N SER A 5 -16.06 -35.54 -33.21
CA SER A 5 -16.01 -34.07 -33.20
C SER A 5 -15.09 -33.58 -32.07
N VAL A 6 -14.24 -32.63 -32.44
CA VAL A 6 -13.03 -32.23 -31.75
C VAL A 6 -13.29 -31.12 -30.75
N ASN A 7 -12.78 -31.38 -29.55
CA ASN A 7 -12.57 -30.49 -28.43
C ASN A 7 -11.89 -29.18 -28.87
N SER A 8 -12.61 -28.06 -28.83
CA SER A 8 -12.09 -26.73 -29.20
C SER A 8 -12.20 -25.79 -28.02
N ASN A 9 -11.17 -25.78 -27.17
CA ASN A 9 -10.77 -24.64 -26.33
C ASN A 9 -9.34 -24.86 -25.83
N ARG A 10 -8.39 -24.73 -26.75
CA ARG A 10 -6.95 -24.67 -26.47
C ARG A 10 -6.28 -23.69 -27.44
N LEU A 11 -6.41 -22.41 -27.14
CA LEU A 11 -5.58 -21.31 -27.64
C LEU A 11 -5.35 -20.39 -26.45
N ALA A 12 -4.17 -19.92 -26.08
CA ALA A 12 -2.81 -20.25 -26.45
C ALA A 12 -1.97 -19.80 -25.24
N LYS A 13 -1.06 -20.66 -24.76
CA LYS A 13 0.09 -20.19 -23.99
C LYS A 13 1.06 -19.60 -25.00
N SER A 14 1.29 -18.30 -24.94
CA SER A 14 2.51 -17.69 -25.51
C SER A 14 3.15 -16.81 -24.45
N GLU A 15 4.34 -17.21 -24.06
CA GLU A 15 5.25 -16.49 -23.18
C GLU A 15 5.56 -15.10 -23.75
N GLY A 16 5.38 -14.10 -22.89
CA GLY A 16 5.75 -12.70 -23.10
C GLY A 16 5.72 -12.02 -21.75
N ALA A 17 6.85 -12.05 -21.04
CA ALA A 17 7.01 -11.45 -19.72
C ALA A 17 7.02 -9.91 -19.84
N HIS A 18 5.83 -9.30 -19.76
CA HIS A 18 5.63 -7.87 -19.52
C HIS A 18 4.80 -7.75 -18.25
N LEU A 19 5.15 -6.79 -17.36
CA LEU A 19 4.42 -6.48 -16.13
C LEU A 19 2.90 -6.67 -16.34
N GLY A 20 2.35 -7.73 -15.76
CA GLY A 20 0.95 -8.07 -15.90
C GLY A 20 0.09 -6.90 -15.42
N GLN A 21 -0.79 -6.41 -16.28
CA GLN A 21 -1.73 -5.34 -15.97
C GLN A 21 -2.74 -5.84 -14.91
N ARG A 22 -2.34 -5.82 -13.62
CA ARG A 22 -3.25 -6.05 -12.50
C ARG A 22 -4.37 -5.01 -12.63
N ARG A 23 -5.61 -5.49 -12.72
CA ARG A 23 -6.80 -4.64 -12.72
C ARG A 23 -7.35 -4.59 -11.31
N VAL A 24 -7.73 -3.40 -10.87
CA VAL A 24 -8.31 -3.13 -9.56
C VAL A 24 -9.70 -2.53 -9.80
N LYS A 25 -10.69 -3.04 -9.07
CA LYS A 25 -12.05 -2.50 -9.09
C LYS A 25 -12.10 -1.33 -8.12
N LEU A 26 -12.51 -0.15 -8.59
CA LEU A 26 -12.76 1.00 -7.73
C LEU A 26 -14.11 0.85 -7.00
N ILE A 27 -14.32 1.64 -5.96
CA ILE A 27 -15.61 1.72 -5.26
C ILE A 27 -16.79 2.12 -6.18
N THR A 28 -16.50 2.79 -7.31
CA THR A 28 -17.48 3.13 -8.35
C THR A 28 -17.96 1.90 -9.15
N GLY A 29 -17.27 0.77 -9.03
CA GLY A 29 -17.50 -0.45 -9.79
C GLY A 29 -16.64 -0.58 -11.05
N GLU A 30 -15.93 0.47 -11.44
CA GLU A 30 -15.07 0.49 -12.63
C GLU A 30 -13.74 -0.23 -12.39
N PHE A 31 -13.18 -0.82 -13.44
CA PHE A 31 -11.92 -1.57 -13.37
C PHE A 31 -10.80 -0.85 -14.10
N HIS A 32 -9.78 -0.43 -13.35
CA HIS A 32 -8.59 0.24 -13.88
C HIS A 32 -7.34 -0.62 -13.69
N THR A 33 -6.38 -0.49 -14.59
CA THR A 33 -5.05 -1.05 -14.40
C THR A 33 -4.30 -0.28 -13.31
N THR A 34 -3.37 -0.94 -12.62
CA THR A 34 -2.47 -0.26 -11.67
C THR A 34 -1.70 0.88 -12.32
N HIS A 35 -1.35 0.77 -13.61
CA HIS A 35 -0.71 1.84 -14.36
C HIS A 35 -1.62 3.06 -14.52
N GLU A 36 -2.88 2.88 -14.94
CA GLU A 36 -3.84 3.99 -15.05
C GLU A 36 -4.06 4.69 -13.71
N ILE A 37 -4.16 3.92 -12.63
CA ILE A 37 -4.29 4.44 -11.26
C ILE A 37 -3.06 5.26 -10.88
N LEU A 38 -1.86 4.77 -11.15
CA LEU A 38 -0.62 5.51 -10.86
C LEU A 38 -0.49 6.78 -11.72
N SER A 39 -0.90 6.74 -12.98
CA SER A 39 -0.86 7.89 -13.89
C SER A 39 -1.92 8.97 -13.55
N HIS A 40 -3.04 8.57 -12.93
CA HIS A 40 -4.10 9.48 -12.47
C HIS A 40 -4.26 9.40 -10.96
N ARG A 41 -3.14 9.37 -10.24
CA ARG A 41 -3.09 9.08 -8.81
C ARG A 41 -3.99 10.00 -7.98
N HIS A 42 -3.90 11.31 -8.20
CA HIS A 42 -4.67 12.32 -7.45
C HIS A 42 -6.20 12.13 -7.54
N THR A 43 -6.71 11.49 -8.59
CA THR A 43 -8.16 11.28 -8.79
C THR A 43 -8.60 9.86 -8.47
N LEU A 44 -7.80 8.85 -8.83
CA LEU A 44 -8.18 7.44 -8.71
C LEU A 44 -7.74 6.80 -7.39
N ALA A 45 -6.57 7.17 -6.86
CA ALA A 45 -6.08 6.56 -5.63
C ALA A 45 -6.96 6.86 -4.40
N PRO A 46 -7.51 8.07 -4.20
CA PRO A 46 -8.43 8.33 -3.09
C PRO A 46 -9.61 7.34 -3.00
N LEU A 47 -10.07 6.84 -4.15
CA LEU A 47 -11.19 5.89 -4.25
C LEU A 47 -10.84 4.47 -3.76
N LEU A 48 -9.56 4.21 -3.50
CA LEU A 48 -9.03 2.94 -3.02
C LEU A 48 -8.61 2.99 -1.54
N PHE A 49 -8.60 4.17 -0.93
CA PHE A 49 -8.11 4.30 0.44
C PHE A 49 -9.02 3.54 1.42
N ASN A 50 -8.43 2.58 2.14
CA ASN A 50 -9.15 1.73 3.09
C ASN A 50 -10.33 0.94 2.48
N ASP A 51 -10.24 0.60 1.19
CA ASP A 51 -11.23 -0.26 0.53
C ASP A 51 -10.85 -1.73 0.64
N GLN A 52 -11.67 -2.49 1.36
CA GLN A 52 -11.51 -3.92 1.57
C GLN A 52 -11.77 -4.74 0.29
N GLU A 53 -12.67 -4.28 -0.59
CA GLU A 53 -13.07 -5.09 -1.75
C GLU A 53 -11.99 -5.13 -2.84
N SER A 54 -11.11 -4.14 -2.87
CA SER A 54 -10.04 -3.99 -3.86
C SER A 54 -8.65 -4.36 -3.34
N SER A 55 -8.52 -4.60 -2.03
CA SER A 55 -7.26 -4.90 -1.35
C SER A 55 -7.20 -6.34 -0.83
N ASP A 56 -6.00 -6.91 -0.86
CA ASP A 56 -5.63 -8.16 -0.23
C ASP A 56 -4.64 -7.98 0.94
N PHE A 57 -4.40 -6.72 1.35
CA PHE A 57 -3.47 -6.36 2.42
C PHE A 57 -4.15 -5.55 3.51
N LEU A 58 -3.97 -6.01 4.75
CA LEU A 58 -4.42 -5.32 5.94
C LEU A 58 -3.21 -4.80 6.72
N LEU A 59 -3.19 -3.50 7.03
CA LEU A 59 -2.30 -2.96 8.04
C LEU A 59 -3.02 -2.94 9.39
N ARG A 60 -2.44 -3.60 10.39
CA ARG A 60 -2.85 -3.45 11.78
C ARG A 60 -1.84 -2.57 12.49
N LEU A 61 -2.25 -1.36 12.81
CA LEU A 61 -1.43 -0.34 13.43
C LEU A 61 -1.63 -0.34 14.94
N PHE A 62 -0.53 -0.20 15.66
CA PHE A 62 -0.51 -0.08 17.11
C PHE A 62 0.30 1.16 17.49
N ASP A 63 -0.22 1.98 18.41
CA ASP A 63 0.56 2.95 19.15
C ASP A 63 0.26 2.84 20.65
N ALA A 64 0.75 3.77 21.46
CA ALA A 64 0.55 3.74 22.91
C ALA A 64 -0.91 3.96 23.35
N LYS A 65 -1.77 4.47 22.47
CA LYS A 65 -3.13 4.95 22.80
C LYS A 65 -4.21 4.09 22.16
N GLU A 66 -3.99 3.61 20.94
CA GLU A 66 -5.03 2.93 20.17
C GLU A 66 -4.46 1.83 19.24
N THR A 67 -5.38 1.10 18.64
CA THR A 67 -5.11 0.13 17.57
C THR A 67 -6.07 0.43 16.43
N ARG A 68 -5.59 0.30 15.18
CA ARG A 68 -6.40 0.59 13.99
C ARG A 68 -6.08 -0.37 12.85
N GLU A 69 -7.10 -0.79 12.14
CA GLU A 69 -6.99 -1.65 10.96
C GLU A 69 -7.28 -0.83 9.70
N ILE A 70 -6.42 -0.95 8.68
CA ILE A 70 -6.53 -0.19 7.42
C ILE A 70 -6.19 -1.10 6.24
N TRP A 71 -7.11 -1.21 5.29
CA TRP A 71 -6.88 -1.92 4.03
C TRP A 71 -6.00 -1.08 3.09
N VAL A 72 -4.97 -1.70 2.52
CA VAL A 72 -3.97 -0.98 1.71
C VAL A 72 -3.61 -1.65 0.41
N HIS A 73 -3.09 -0.85 -0.53
CA HIS A 73 -2.66 -1.30 -1.84
C HIS A 73 -1.16 -1.18 -1.93
N ASP A 74 -0.48 -2.33 -1.92
CA ASP A 74 0.98 -2.43 -2.01
C ASP A 74 1.56 -1.62 -3.18
N PHE A 75 0.98 -1.73 -4.37
CA PHE A 75 1.47 -1.05 -5.57
C PHE A 75 1.48 0.49 -5.47
N LEU A 76 0.65 1.07 -4.60
CA LEU A 76 0.68 2.51 -4.33
C LEU A 76 1.85 2.86 -3.40
N LEU A 77 2.14 2.00 -2.41
CA LEU A 77 3.02 2.32 -1.29
C LEU A 77 4.49 1.92 -1.48
N VAL A 78 4.77 0.83 -2.21
CA VAL A 78 6.13 0.24 -2.32
C VAL A 78 7.18 1.18 -2.90
N ASN A 79 6.80 2.15 -3.73
CA ASN A 79 7.74 3.05 -4.37
C ASN A 79 7.99 4.34 -3.58
N GLN A 80 7.22 4.58 -2.51
CA GLN A 80 7.28 5.82 -1.74
C GLN A 80 7.91 5.66 -0.36
N SER A 81 7.88 4.45 0.18
CA SER A 81 8.40 4.15 1.51
C SER A 81 9.35 2.98 1.44
N GLN A 82 10.58 3.19 1.91
CA GLN A 82 11.55 2.10 2.01
C GLN A 82 11.04 1.01 2.96
N LEU A 83 10.33 1.39 4.03
CA LEU A 83 9.70 0.44 4.96
C LEU A 83 8.68 -0.43 4.23
N PHE A 84 7.73 0.16 3.50
CA PHE A 84 6.73 -0.61 2.76
C PHE A 84 7.34 -1.45 1.65
N ALA A 85 8.33 -0.94 0.93
CA ALA A 85 9.11 -1.74 -0.04
C ALA A 85 9.71 -2.99 0.61
N CYS A 86 10.30 -2.84 1.80
CA CYS A 86 10.87 -3.97 2.54
C CYS A 86 9.82 -4.95 3.04
N VAL A 87 8.71 -4.47 3.60
CA VAL A 87 7.62 -5.30 4.14
C VAL A 87 6.96 -6.11 3.03
N PHE A 88 6.54 -5.45 1.95
CA PHE A 88 5.74 -6.08 0.90
C PHE A 88 6.59 -6.99 -0.01
N ARG A 89 7.86 -6.65 -0.30
CA ARG A 89 8.74 -7.53 -1.11
C ARG A 89 9.16 -8.82 -0.41
N LYS A 90 9.22 -8.83 0.92
CA LYS A 90 9.47 -10.06 1.68
C LYS A 90 8.31 -11.04 1.59
N CYS A 91 7.11 -10.53 1.39
CA CYS A 91 5.91 -11.32 1.16
C CYS A 91 6.01 -12.18 -0.11
N GLU A 92 6.68 -11.68 -1.15
CA GLU A 92 6.81 -12.38 -2.44
C GLU A 92 7.89 -13.48 -2.39
N LYS A 93 8.93 -13.32 -1.55
CA LYS A 93 10.10 -14.21 -1.54
C LYS A 93 9.99 -15.40 -0.58
N GLN A 94 9.00 -15.43 0.32
CA GLN A 94 8.80 -16.57 1.23
C GLN A 94 8.26 -17.85 0.58
N SER A 95 7.93 -17.81 -0.72
CA SER A 95 7.69 -19.03 -1.49
C SER A 95 8.94 -19.90 -1.65
N ASN A 96 10.16 -19.38 -1.48
CA ASN A 96 11.40 -20.16 -1.62
C ASN A 96 12.48 -19.60 -0.67
N ASN A 97 12.74 -20.30 0.44
CA ASN A 97 13.93 -20.25 1.31
C ASN A 97 14.74 -18.93 1.39
N CYS A 98 14.88 -18.36 2.61
CA CYS A 98 16.19 -18.25 3.29
C CYS A 98 16.23 -17.20 4.43
N THR A 99 16.88 -17.67 5.49
CA THR A 99 17.71 -17.04 6.53
C THR A 99 18.66 -15.94 6.01
N ASN A 100 18.66 -14.75 6.64
CA ASN A 100 19.84 -14.16 7.30
C ASN A 100 19.60 -12.72 7.81
N ASN A 101 20.36 -12.40 8.86
CA ASN A 101 20.14 -11.32 9.81
C ASN A 101 20.78 -10.00 9.37
N ASN A 102 19.94 -9.04 8.98
CA ASN A 102 20.11 -7.58 9.22
C ASN A 102 18.93 -6.79 8.64
N SER A 103 17.73 -7.34 8.80
CA SER A 103 16.55 -6.77 8.17
C SER A 103 15.82 -5.85 9.14
N ILE A 104 15.73 -4.57 8.77
CA ILE A 104 15.03 -3.48 9.50
C ILE A 104 13.56 -3.81 9.81
N CYS A 105 12.97 -4.79 9.13
CA CYS A 105 11.62 -5.24 9.37
C CYS A 105 11.61 -6.71 9.80
N SER A 106 11.51 -6.97 11.11
CA SER A 106 11.29 -8.32 11.66
C SER A 106 9.88 -8.84 11.42
N LYS A 107 8.98 -8.00 10.89
CA LYS A 107 7.56 -8.31 10.76
C LYS A 107 7.27 -8.84 9.36
N ILE A 108 7.19 -10.15 9.28
CA ILE A 108 6.73 -10.89 8.11
C ILE A 108 5.21 -10.73 8.04
N PRO A 109 4.61 -10.44 6.87
CA PRO A 109 3.16 -10.41 6.76
C PRO A 109 2.58 -11.79 7.07
N ILE A 110 1.54 -11.81 7.90
CA ILE A 110 0.83 -13.01 8.32
C ILE A 110 -0.30 -13.27 7.32
N SER A 111 -0.31 -14.44 6.69
CA SER A 111 -1.48 -14.86 5.91
C SER A 111 -2.60 -15.25 6.86
N MET A 112 -3.79 -14.68 6.66
CA MET A 112 -5.00 -14.96 7.41
C MET A 112 -6.20 -15.12 6.47
N SER A 113 -7.22 -15.87 6.90
CA SER A 113 -8.49 -15.95 6.18
C SER A 113 -9.45 -14.89 6.73
N PHE A 114 -9.98 -14.05 5.85
CA PHE A 114 -11.02 -13.08 6.17
C PHE A 114 -12.16 -13.24 5.16
N GLU A 115 -13.36 -13.58 5.64
CA GLU A 115 -14.55 -13.83 4.80
C GLU A 115 -14.30 -14.84 3.66
N GLY A 116 -13.42 -15.82 3.88
CA GLY A 116 -13.07 -16.83 2.88
C GLY A 116 -12.07 -16.37 1.82
N LYS A 117 -11.57 -15.12 1.90
CA LYS A 117 -10.46 -14.60 1.09
C LYS A 117 -9.15 -14.72 1.89
N GLU A 118 -8.05 -15.04 1.19
CA GLU A 118 -6.72 -14.95 1.76
C GLU A 118 -6.30 -13.48 1.84
N VAL A 119 -5.90 -13.04 3.04
CA VAL A 119 -5.50 -11.67 3.34
C VAL A 119 -4.13 -11.67 3.98
N ARG A 120 -3.28 -10.76 3.50
CA ARG A 120 -1.93 -10.55 4.02
C ARG A 120 -1.97 -9.44 5.07
N CYS A 121 -1.80 -9.78 6.33
CA CYS A 121 -1.81 -8.82 7.43
C CYS A 121 -0.38 -8.41 7.83
N VAL A 122 -0.14 -7.10 7.97
CA VAL A 122 1.10 -6.54 8.50
C VAL A 122 0.80 -5.76 9.75
N GLU A 123 1.43 -6.16 10.85
CA GLU A 123 1.31 -5.45 12.12
C GLU A 123 2.41 -4.39 12.23
N LEU A 124 2.11 -3.13 12.54
CA LEU A 124 3.12 -2.06 12.67
C LEU A 124 2.96 -1.33 14.01
N ASN A 125 4.05 -1.18 14.74
CA ASN A 125 4.09 -0.32 15.92
C ASN A 125 4.56 1.06 15.44
N VAL A 126 3.64 2.00 15.30
CA VAL A 126 3.88 3.31 14.70
C VAL A 126 4.03 4.37 15.81
N PRO A 127 4.81 5.45 15.58
CA PRO A 127 4.93 6.55 16.53
C PRO A 127 3.58 7.15 16.97
N CYS A 128 2.69 7.42 16.01
CA CYS A 128 1.35 7.93 16.29
C CYS A 128 0.38 7.55 15.18
N ILE A 129 -0.69 6.82 15.50
CA ILE A 129 -1.68 6.34 14.52
C ILE A 129 -2.40 7.49 13.85
N THR A 130 -2.77 8.54 14.59
CA THR A 130 -3.54 9.65 14.03
C THR A 130 -2.77 10.36 12.91
N THR A 131 -1.52 10.76 13.13
CA THR A 131 -0.71 11.41 12.08
C THR A 131 -0.25 10.40 11.02
N PHE A 132 -0.08 9.12 11.37
CA PHE A 132 0.24 8.06 10.41
C PHE A 132 -0.89 7.85 9.40
N VAL A 133 -2.16 7.84 9.84
CA VAL A 133 -3.32 7.68 8.95
C VAL A 133 -3.40 8.83 7.96
N ASN A 134 -3.16 10.07 8.40
CA ASN A 134 -3.15 11.23 7.52
C ASN A 134 -2.00 11.16 6.51
N LEU A 135 -0.81 10.75 6.96
CA LEU A 135 0.33 10.53 6.08
C LEU A 135 0.07 9.39 5.09
N LEU A 136 -0.59 8.31 5.52
CA LEU A 136 -0.95 7.20 4.64
C LEU A 136 -1.95 7.63 3.56
N LYS A 137 -2.91 8.53 3.88
CA LYS A 137 -3.78 9.14 2.87
C LYS A 137 -2.98 9.98 1.86
N TRP A 138 -2.03 10.78 2.34
CA TRP A 138 -1.14 11.55 1.47
C TRP A 138 -0.31 10.65 0.54
N LEU A 139 0.15 9.48 1.02
CA LEU A 139 0.83 8.51 0.14
C LEU A 139 -0.10 7.96 -0.96
N TYR A 140 -1.42 8.02 -0.81
CA TYR A 140 -2.32 7.63 -1.88
C TYR A 140 -2.42 8.72 -2.93
N ASP A 141 -2.62 9.97 -2.53
CA ASP A 141 -3.08 11.01 -3.43
C ASP A 141 -2.12 12.19 -3.61
N HIS A 142 -1.00 12.26 -2.89
CA HIS A 142 -0.06 13.39 -2.83
C HIS A 142 -0.76 14.74 -2.77
N ASN A 143 -1.82 14.85 -1.98
CA ASN A 143 -2.49 16.11 -1.74
C ASN A 143 -1.81 16.86 -0.60
N ASP A 144 -0.72 17.57 -0.93
CA ASP A 144 0.12 18.29 0.03
C ASP A 144 -0.69 19.24 0.91
N LYS A 145 -1.60 20.00 0.29
CA LYS A 145 -2.48 20.93 1.00
C LYS A 145 -3.37 20.21 2.00
N ALA A 146 -4.08 19.16 1.59
CA ALA A 146 -4.97 18.43 2.48
C ALA A 146 -4.23 17.75 3.64
N TRP A 147 -2.99 17.30 3.39
CA TRP A 147 -2.16 16.73 4.44
C TRP A 147 -1.65 17.80 5.42
N MET A 148 -1.17 18.92 4.89
CA MET A 148 -0.71 20.08 5.67
C MET A 148 -1.84 20.70 6.51
N ASP A 149 -3.07 20.71 6.01
CA ASP A 149 -4.27 21.14 6.77
C ASP A 149 -4.49 20.29 8.05
N THR A 150 -3.87 19.11 8.17
CA THR A 150 -3.92 18.27 9.38
C THR A 150 -2.84 18.59 10.40
N PHE A 151 -1.87 19.43 10.05
CA PHE A 151 -0.74 19.74 10.92
C PHE A 151 -1.15 20.78 11.96
N THR A 152 -0.70 20.56 13.19
CA THR A 152 -0.80 21.53 14.27
C THR A 152 0.54 21.59 14.97
N ARG A 153 0.80 22.67 15.71
CA ARG A 153 2.06 22.81 16.47
C ARG A 153 2.25 21.65 17.47
N GLU A 154 1.15 21.12 18.00
CA GLU A 154 1.14 20.04 18.97
C GLU A 154 1.39 18.66 18.34
N ASN A 155 1.00 18.46 17.08
CA ASN A 155 1.12 17.16 16.42
C ASN A 155 2.32 17.06 15.45
N PHE A 156 2.96 18.18 15.11
CA PHE A 156 4.00 18.23 14.07
C PHE A 156 5.19 17.31 14.34
N GLN A 157 5.61 17.17 15.59
CA GLN A 157 6.66 16.21 15.97
C GLN A 157 6.26 14.76 15.62
N ASN A 158 5.00 14.38 15.87
CA ASN A 158 4.49 13.05 15.52
C ASN A 158 4.40 12.85 13.99
N VAL A 159 4.23 13.93 13.22
CA VAL A 159 4.28 13.88 11.75
C VAL A 159 5.70 13.53 11.31
N LEU A 160 6.70 14.28 11.78
CA LEU A 160 8.11 14.04 11.45
C LEU A 160 8.58 12.64 11.86
N GLU A 161 8.18 12.17 13.04
CA GLU A 161 8.50 10.81 13.50
C GLU A 161 7.91 9.73 12.59
N ASN A 162 6.68 9.91 12.10
CA ASN A 162 6.07 8.97 11.17
C ASN A 162 6.74 9.00 9.78
N ILE A 163 7.15 10.17 9.28
CA ILE A 163 7.92 10.30 8.04
C ILE A 163 9.25 9.54 8.17
N ALA A 164 9.98 9.77 9.26
CA ALA A 164 11.23 9.07 9.54
C ALA A 164 11.03 7.57 9.71
N TYR A 165 9.97 7.15 10.41
CA TYR A 165 9.60 5.75 10.59
C TYR A 165 9.34 5.04 9.27
N LEU A 166 8.54 5.66 8.39
CA LEU A 166 8.24 5.14 7.06
C LEU A 166 9.40 5.27 6.07
N ARG A 167 10.43 6.04 6.42
CA ARG A 167 11.60 6.34 5.56
C ARG A 167 11.15 6.90 4.21
N LEU A 168 10.37 7.96 4.27
CA LEU A 168 9.91 8.66 3.07
C LEU A 168 11.03 9.53 2.49
N GLY A 169 10.88 9.88 1.21
CA GLY A 169 11.79 10.77 0.49
C GLY A 169 11.64 12.23 0.89
N MET A 170 12.44 13.09 0.24
CA MET A 170 12.47 14.54 0.50
C MET A 170 11.13 15.21 0.25
N GLU A 171 10.30 14.66 -0.64
CA GLU A 171 9.00 15.21 -0.99
C GLU A 171 8.10 15.38 0.25
N ALA A 172 8.15 14.43 1.19
CA ALA A 172 7.38 14.54 2.44
C ALA A 172 7.95 15.61 3.40
N TYR A 173 9.28 15.81 3.39
CA TYR A 173 9.94 16.84 4.19
C TYR A 173 9.73 18.23 3.62
N ASP A 174 9.62 18.38 2.31
CA ASP A 174 9.35 19.66 1.64
C ASP A 174 7.98 20.22 2.06
N VAL A 175 6.93 19.37 2.12
CA VAL A 175 5.61 19.78 2.65
C VAL A 175 5.70 20.20 4.13
N CYS A 176 6.52 19.50 4.93
CA CYS A 176 6.73 19.88 6.33
C CYS A 176 7.48 21.22 6.46
N ALA A 177 8.41 21.50 5.57
CA ALA A 177 9.12 22.78 5.53
C ALA A 177 8.18 23.93 5.18
N GLU A 178 7.29 23.75 4.19
CA GLU A 178 6.27 24.75 3.83
C GLU A 178 5.37 25.11 5.01
N PHE A 179 4.92 24.10 5.77
CA PHE A 179 4.16 24.34 7.00
C PHE A 179 4.96 25.17 8.01
N TYR A 180 6.24 24.83 8.23
CA TYR A 180 7.09 25.53 9.18
C TYR A 180 7.34 26.99 8.78
N GLU A 181 7.50 27.28 7.49
CA GLU A 181 7.69 28.64 6.97
C GLU A 181 6.42 29.49 7.00
N THR A 182 5.25 28.85 7.06
CA THR A 182 3.96 29.54 7.15
C THR A 182 3.65 30.05 8.59
N PHE A 183 4.45 29.65 9.59
CA PHE A 183 4.33 30.04 10.99
C PHE A 183 5.39 31.03 11.47
#